data_AF-A0A4P9XV92-F1
#
_entry.id   AF-A0A4P9XV92-F1
#
_cell.length_a   1.000
_cell.length_b   1.000
_cell.length_c   1.000
_cell.angle_alpha   90.00
_cell.angle_beta   90.00
_cell.angle_gamma   90.00
#
_symmetry.space_group_name_H-M   'P 1'
#
loop_
_entity.id
_entity.type
_entity.pdbx_description
1 polymer ?
#
loop_
_entity_poly.entity_id
_entity_poly.type
_entity_poly.pdbx_seq_one_letter_code
_entity_poly.pdbx_strand_id
1 'polypeptide(L)'
;RFCKLFLTLLSSVFSSQPDAGVRDLIAHRFGGEQTYNTQCTGCNQPSLRNEQFYELEVALKDGCSLEESLEEILKPEVLDGPNQYVIYHCGVCGSKQDAARSLHLKRLPPVLNFQLMRFVYDMETYTKKKSDAAIRFPAVLDMRHFSVDDGDGTSDNGKDLVYELTAVLIHQGAYAHYGHYIAHVRRST
;
A
#
# COMPACT_ATOMS: atom_id res chain seq x y z
N ARG A 1 6.23 -6.10 -5.20
CA ARG A 1 6.27 -7.58 -4.94
C ARG A 1 7.63 -8.13 -4.53
N PHE A 2 8.80 -7.61 -4.96
CA PHE A 2 10.09 -8.10 -4.43
C PHE A 2 10.26 -7.77 -2.94
N CYS A 3 10.03 -6.51 -2.54
CA CYS A 3 10.18 -6.08 -1.15
C CYS A 3 9.21 -6.81 -0.21
N LYS A 4 7.91 -6.90 -0.55
CA LYS A 4 6.97 -7.74 0.20
C LYS A 4 7.44 -9.19 0.40
N LEU A 5 7.90 -9.87 -0.66
CA LEU A 5 8.39 -11.25 -0.55
C LEU A 5 9.62 -11.35 0.35
N PHE A 6 10.58 -10.43 0.18
CA PHE A 6 11.79 -10.37 0.99
C PHE A 6 11.49 -10.11 2.47
N LEU A 7 10.65 -9.13 2.78
CA LEU A 7 10.26 -8.81 4.16
C LEU A 7 9.44 -9.94 4.80
N THR A 8 8.56 -10.60 4.04
CA THR A 8 7.81 -11.75 4.53
C THR A 8 8.74 -12.93 4.85
N LEU A 9 9.74 -13.18 4.00
CA LEU A 9 10.76 -14.19 4.24
C LEU A 9 11.57 -13.86 5.50
N LEU A 10 12.05 -12.62 5.64
CA LEU A 10 12.78 -12.18 6.82
C LEU A 10 11.94 -12.33 8.10
N SER A 11 10.67 -11.92 8.05
CA SER A 11 9.75 -12.08 9.18
C SER A 11 9.59 -13.55 9.58
N SER A 12 9.49 -14.45 8.60
CA SER A 12 9.39 -15.90 8.85
C SER A 12 10.69 -16.51 9.39
N VAL A 13 11.85 -15.98 9.00
CA VAL A 13 13.14 -16.44 9.54
C VAL A 13 13.32 -15.93 10.97
N PHE A 14 12.94 -14.67 11.21
CA PHE A 14 13.11 -14.03 12.51
C PHE A 14 12.13 -14.56 13.55
N SER A 15 10.93 -15.00 13.17
CA SER A 15 9.96 -15.58 14.13
C SER A 15 10.50 -16.77 14.92
N SER A 16 11.51 -17.47 14.39
CA SER A 16 12.17 -18.60 15.05
C SER A 16 13.26 -18.20 16.05
N GLN A 17 13.55 -16.90 16.20
CA GLN A 17 14.62 -16.43 17.08
C GLN A 17 14.17 -16.38 18.55
N PRO A 18 15.08 -16.68 19.51
CA PRO A 18 14.75 -16.66 20.94
C PRO A 18 14.55 -15.22 21.47
N ASP A 19 15.22 -14.24 20.87
CA ASP A 19 15.11 -12.84 21.24
C ASP A 19 13.83 -12.20 20.66
N ALA A 20 13.00 -11.63 21.54
CA ALA A 20 11.73 -10.99 21.15
C ALA A 20 11.94 -9.77 20.23
N GLY A 21 12.98 -8.98 20.49
CA GLY A 21 13.30 -7.81 19.68
C GLY A 21 13.66 -8.18 18.25
N VAL A 22 14.35 -9.30 18.05
CA VAL A 22 14.67 -9.83 16.72
C VAL A 22 13.44 -10.45 16.06
N ARG A 23 12.64 -11.25 16.80
CA ARG A 23 11.42 -11.88 16.25
C ARG A 23 10.48 -10.88 15.60
N ASP A 24 10.22 -9.79 16.31
CA ASP A 24 9.20 -8.82 15.91
C ASP A 24 9.80 -7.64 15.13
N LEU A 25 11.12 -7.65 14.86
CA LEU A 25 11.84 -6.55 14.24
C LEU A 25 11.22 -6.10 12.91
N ILE A 26 10.88 -7.04 12.04
CA ILE A 26 10.33 -6.73 10.71
C ILE A 26 8.93 -6.13 10.83
N ALA A 27 8.06 -6.76 11.63
CA ALA A 27 6.71 -6.28 11.87
C ALA A 27 6.72 -4.89 12.53
N HIS A 28 7.61 -4.66 13.50
CA HIS A 28 7.71 -3.39 14.21
C HIS A 28 8.28 -2.25 13.36
N ARG A 29 9.25 -2.54 12.47
CA ARG A 29 9.93 -1.51 11.67
C ARG A 29 9.25 -1.20 10.34
N PHE A 30 8.65 -2.20 9.70
CA PHE A 30 8.10 -2.09 8.35
C PHE A 30 6.61 -2.42 8.26
N GLY A 31 6.01 -3.00 9.31
CA GLY A 31 4.62 -3.43 9.33
C GLY A 31 3.65 -2.31 9.70
N GLY A 32 2.84 -1.90 8.72
CA GLY A 32 1.68 -1.03 8.94
C GLY A 32 0.38 -1.81 9.05
N GLU A 33 -0.67 -1.14 9.50
CA GLU A 33 -2.04 -1.66 9.54
C GLU A 33 -2.98 -0.78 8.73
N GLN A 34 -3.83 -1.43 7.93
CA GLN A 34 -4.85 -0.79 7.11
C GLN A 34 -6.18 -1.52 7.26
N THR A 35 -7.27 -0.85 6.95
CA THR A 35 -8.62 -1.41 7.01
C THR A 35 -9.35 -1.12 5.71
N TYR A 36 -9.84 -2.19 5.07
CA TYR A 36 -10.82 -2.06 4.01
C TYR A 36 -12.21 -2.00 4.62
N ASN A 37 -12.93 -0.91 4.37
CA ASN A 37 -14.33 -0.77 4.71
C ASN A 37 -15.16 -0.91 3.43
N THR A 38 -15.97 -1.95 3.35
CA THR A 38 -16.92 -2.16 2.23
C THR A 38 -18.34 -1.96 2.74
N GLN A 39 -18.99 -0.90 2.28
CA GLN A 39 -20.37 -0.60 2.64
C GLN A 39 -21.32 -1.06 1.52
N CYS A 40 -22.19 -2.02 1.84
CA CYS A 40 -23.23 -2.48 0.93
C CYS A 40 -24.26 -1.37 0.67
N THR A 41 -24.59 -1.06 -0.57
CA THR A 41 -25.61 -0.04 -0.89
C THR A 41 -27.04 -0.51 -0.61
N GLY A 42 -27.29 -1.82 -0.69
CA GLY A 42 -28.62 -2.41 -0.48
C GLY A 42 -29.08 -2.44 0.98
N CYS A 43 -28.17 -2.74 1.92
CA CYS A 43 -28.49 -2.87 3.35
C CYS A 43 -27.73 -1.90 4.26
N ASN A 44 -26.83 -1.07 3.71
CA ASN A 44 -25.98 -0.13 4.44
C ASN A 44 -25.08 -0.74 5.53
N GLN A 45 -24.97 -2.07 5.61
CA GLN A 45 -24.09 -2.74 6.56
C GLN A 45 -22.62 -2.64 6.10
N PRO A 46 -21.71 -2.14 6.96
CA PRO A 46 -20.29 -2.12 6.67
C PRO A 46 -19.65 -3.48 6.95
N SER A 47 -18.70 -3.86 6.10
CA SER A 47 -17.83 -5.01 6.28
C SER A 47 -16.40 -4.52 6.39
N LEU A 48 -15.82 -4.64 7.58
CA LEU A 48 -14.45 -4.22 7.87
C LEU A 48 -13.49 -5.41 7.75
N ARG A 49 -12.37 -5.18 7.07
CA ARG A 49 -11.27 -6.15 6.97
C ARG A 49 -9.95 -5.48 7.30
N ASN A 50 -9.43 -5.79 8.47
CA ASN A 50 -8.10 -5.33 8.89
C ASN A 50 -7.03 -6.18 8.21
N GLU A 51 -5.99 -5.53 7.69
CA GLU A 51 -4.85 -6.18 7.04
C GLU A 51 -3.54 -5.51 7.46
N GLN A 52 -2.47 -6.30 7.51
CA GLN A 52 -1.12 -5.77 7.63
C GLN A 52 -0.54 -5.47 6.24
N PHE A 53 0.25 -4.42 6.13
CA PHE A 53 0.98 -4.09 4.92
C PHE A 53 2.45 -3.80 5.21
N TYR A 54 3.30 -4.02 4.20
CA TYR A 54 4.74 -3.72 4.25
C TYR A 54 5.17 -2.73 3.16
N GLU A 55 4.30 -2.54 2.16
CA GLU A 55 4.45 -1.60 1.05
C GLU A 55 3.07 -1.10 0.64
N LEU A 56 2.96 0.18 0.28
CA LEU A 56 1.78 0.75 -0.37
C LEU A 56 1.99 0.72 -1.89
N GLU A 57 1.07 0.10 -2.62
CA GLU A 57 1.12 0.01 -4.08
C GLU A 57 0.58 1.32 -4.69
N VAL A 58 1.42 1.98 -5.48
CA VAL A 58 1.08 3.27 -6.10
C VAL A 58 0.92 3.08 -7.60
N ALA A 59 -0.31 3.24 -8.07
CA ALA A 59 -0.61 3.32 -9.49
C ALA A 59 -0.02 4.61 -10.08
N LEU A 60 0.62 4.51 -11.24
CA LEU A 60 1.25 5.66 -11.87
C LEU A 60 0.30 6.32 -12.85
N LYS A 61 0.15 7.64 -12.70
CA LYS A 61 -0.46 8.53 -13.68
C LYS A 61 0.60 9.54 -14.13
N ASP A 62 0.67 9.82 -15.42
CA ASP A 62 1.76 10.66 -15.92
C ASP A 62 1.72 12.06 -15.33
N GLY A 63 2.84 12.47 -14.73
CA GLY A 63 3.02 13.78 -14.12
C GLY A 63 2.34 13.97 -12.76
N CYS A 64 1.82 12.92 -12.11
CA CYS A 64 1.24 13.05 -10.77
C CYS A 64 2.30 13.13 -9.67
N SER A 65 1.92 13.66 -8.51
CA SER A 65 2.71 13.55 -7.29
C SER A 65 2.37 12.28 -6.51
N LEU A 66 3.26 11.89 -5.59
CA LEU A 66 3.03 10.76 -4.69
C LEU A 66 1.82 11.02 -3.79
N GLU A 67 1.69 12.24 -3.29
CA GLU A 67 0.58 12.72 -2.46
C GLU A 67 -0.75 12.62 -3.21
N GLU A 68 -0.82 13.13 -4.44
CA GLU A 68 -2.00 12.99 -5.30
C GLU A 68 -2.36 11.51 -5.52
N SER A 69 -1.35 10.66 -5.69
CA SER A 69 -1.59 9.23 -5.87
C SER A 69 -2.10 8.56 -4.58
N LEU A 70 -1.65 9.01 -3.41
CA LEU A 70 -2.14 8.54 -2.11
C LEU A 70 -3.58 8.96 -1.86
N GLU A 71 -3.94 10.20 -2.22
CA GLU A 71 -5.33 10.66 -2.20
C GLU A 71 -6.22 9.75 -3.05
N GLU A 72 -5.79 9.41 -4.27
CA GLU A 72 -6.54 8.49 -5.14
C GLU A 72 -6.67 7.08 -4.54
N ILE A 73 -5.63 6.54 -3.90
CA ILE A 73 -5.68 5.22 -3.24
C ILE A 73 -6.69 5.20 -2.08
N LEU A 74 -6.83 6.32 -1.37
CA LEU A 74 -7.69 6.41 -0.18
C LEU A 74 -9.11 6.86 -0.52
N LYS A 75 -9.36 7.31 -1.76
CA LYS A 75 -10.71 7.63 -2.23
C LYS A 75 -11.59 6.38 -2.23
N PRO A 76 -12.86 6.48 -1.77
CA PRO A 76 -13.81 5.40 -1.93
C PRO A 76 -14.00 5.05 -3.41
N GLU A 77 -13.90 3.78 -3.75
CA GLU A 77 -14.24 3.24 -5.06
C GLU A 77 -15.64 2.61 -5.02
N VAL A 78 -16.35 2.69 -6.14
CA VAL A 78 -17.66 2.05 -6.29
C VAL A 78 -17.44 0.68 -6.93
N LEU A 79 -17.93 -0.35 -6.25
CA LEU A 79 -18.02 -1.72 -6.73
C LEU A 79 -19.40 -1.89 -7.36
N ASP A 80 -19.52 -1.46 -8.62
CA ASP A 80 -20.73 -1.57 -9.43
C ASP A 80 -20.46 -2.27 -10.78
N GLY A 81 -21.54 -2.59 -11.50
CA GLY A 81 -21.48 -2.97 -12.90
C GLY A 81 -22.06 -4.35 -13.23
N PRO A 82 -22.37 -4.59 -14.52
CA PRO A 82 -23.06 -5.81 -14.98
C PRO A 82 -22.16 -7.07 -14.93
N ASN A 83 -20.84 -6.89 -14.82
CA ASN A 83 -19.89 -7.98 -14.74
C ASN A 83 -19.73 -8.41 -13.28
N GLN A 84 -20.29 -9.59 -12.98
CA GLN A 84 -20.26 -10.30 -11.71
C GLN A 84 -18.92 -10.43 -10.95
N TYR A 85 -17.81 -10.00 -11.55
CA TYR A 85 -16.45 -10.04 -10.99
C TYR A 85 -16.18 -8.86 -10.03
N VAL A 86 -16.89 -7.74 -10.19
CA VAL A 86 -16.69 -6.49 -9.42
C VAL A 86 -17.89 -6.18 -8.52
N ILE A 87 -18.69 -7.19 -8.15
CA ILE A 87 -19.86 -7.01 -7.27
C ILE A 87 -19.57 -7.63 -5.89
N TYR A 88 -19.91 -6.91 -4.82
CA TYR A 88 -19.69 -7.37 -3.45
C TYR A 88 -20.71 -8.43 -3.04
N HIS A 89 -20.25 -9.57 -2.50
CA HIS A 89 -21.16 -10.57 -1.93
C HIS A 89 -21.47 -10.23 -0.48
N CYS A 90 -22.65 -9.66 -0.23
CA CYS A 90 -23.06 -9.26 1.11
C CYS A 90 -23.53 -10.48 1.92
N GLY A 91 -22.89 -10.73 3.06
CA GLY A 91 -23.29 -11.80 3.98
C GLY A 91 -24.69 -11.60 4.59
N VAL A 92 -25.15 -10.36 4.70
CA VAL A 92 -26.48 -10.01 5.23
C VAL A 92 -27.57 -10.15 4.17
N CYS A 93 -27.33 -9.68 2.94
CA CYS A 93 -28.28 -9.82 1.84
C CYS A 93 -28.26 -11.21 1.19
N GLY A 94 -27.26 -12.04 1.50
CA GLY A 94 -27.07 -13.37 0.92
C GLY A 94 -26.90 -13.38 -0.60
N SER A 95 -26.49 -12.26 -1.19
CA SER A 95 -26.46 -12.05 -2.64
C SER A 95 -25.41 -11.01 -3.04
N LYS A 96 -25.13 -10.92 -4.35
CA LYS A 96 -24.26 -9.91 -4.95
C LYS A 96 -24.98 -8.56 -4.94
N GLN A 97 -24.34 -7.55 -4.38
CA GLN A 97 -24.83 -6.18 -4.19
C GLN A 97 -23.77 -5.18 -4.63
N ASP A 98 -24.22 -4.01 -5.09
CA ASP A 98 -23.32 -2.88 -5.27
C ASP A 98 -22.79 -2.43 -3.90
N ALA A 99 -21.57 -1.89 -3.87
CA ALA A 99 -20.95 -1.44 -2.63
C ALA A 99 -19.99 -0.28 -2.87
N ALA A 100 -19.73 0.51 -1.84
CA ALA A 100 -18.60 1.43 -1.82
C ALA A 100 -17.48 0.83 -0.96
N ARG A 101 -16.26 0.75 -1.50
CA ARG A 101 -15.08 0.27 -0.77
C ARG A 101 -14.11 1.42 -0.54
N SER A 102 -13.61 1.55 0.67
CA SER A 102 -12.61 2.54 1.05
C SER A 102 -11.48 1.89 1.82
N LEU A 103 -10.27 2.45 1.70
CA LEU A 103 -9.08 2.03 2.41
C LEU A 103 -8.72 3.08 3.46
N HIS A 104 -8.51 2.65 4.69
CA HIS A 104 -8.08 3.51 5.79
C HIS A 104 -6.73 3.04 6.33
N LEU A 105 -5.76 3.94 6.46
CA LEU A 105 -4.48 3.66 7.09
C LEU A 105 -4.63 3.88 8.60
N LYS A 106 -4.49 2.81 9.39
CA LYS A 106 -4.65 2.85 10.85
C LYS A 106 -3.34 3.07 11.58
N ARG A 107 -2.30 2.34 11.17
CA ARG A 107 -0.95 2.48 11.73
C ARG A 107 0.05 2.51 10.59
N LEU A 108 0.86 3.57 10.56
CA LEU A 108 1.98 3.67 9.65
C LEU A 108 3.26 3.16 10.34
N PRO A 109 4.11 2.39 9.64
CA PRO A 109 5.36 1.89 10.20
C PRO A 109 6.42 3.00 10.27
N PRO A 110 7.46 2.86 11.11
CA PRO A 110 8.61 3.77 11.11
C PRO A 110 9.32 3.86 9.75
N VAL A 111 9.35 2.77 8.98
CA VAL A 111 9.88 2.77 7.61
C VAL A 111 8.75 2.45 6.64
N LEU A 112 8.31 3.47 5.90
CA LEU A 112 7.24 3.36 4.91
C LEU A 112 7.80 3.12 3.51
N ASN A 113 7.38 2.01 2.88
CA ASN A 113 7.76 1.67 1.51
C ASN A 113 6.63 1.96 0.52
N PHE A 114 6.96 2.58 -0.60
CA PHE A 114 6.05 2.76 -1.74
C PHE A 114 6.52 1.91 -2.91
N GLN A 115 5.65 1.03 -3.39
CA GLN A 115 5.88 0.23 -4.59
C GLN A 115 5.19 0.91 -5.77
N LEU A 116 5.97 1.59 -6.61
CA LEU A 116 5.45 2.15 -7.86
C LEU A 116 5.11 1.01 -8.82
N MET A 117 3.86 0.96 -9.28
CA MET A 117 3.36 -0.09 -10.17
C MET A 117 3.73 0.19 -11.62
N ARG A 118 5.04 0.27 -11.91
CA ARG A 118 5.57 0.57 -13.25
C ARG A 118 5.29 -0.50 -14.29
N PHE A 119 5.12 -1.77 -13.91
CA PHE A 119 4.87 -2.83 -14.89
C PHE A 119 3.38 -3.07 -15.03
N VAL A 120 2.81 -2.58 -16.13
CA VAL A 120 1.39 -2.70 -16.45
C VAL A 120 1.21 -3.78 -17.50
N TYR A 121 0.13 -4.54 -17.42
CA TYR A 121 -0.21 -5.52 -18.43
C TYR A 121 -0.87 -4.82 -19.62
N ASP A 122 -0.26 -4.94 -20.78
CA ASP A 122 -0.77 -4.40 -22.03
C ASP A 122 -1.69 -5.45 -22.68
N MET A 123 -2.98 -5.13 -22.77
CA MET A 123 -4.00 -6.03 -23.30
C MET A 123 -3.92 -6.21 -24.82
N GLU A 124 -3.29 -5.28 -25.54
CA GLU A 124 -3.13 -5.37 -26.99
C GLU A 124 -1.98 -6.31 -27.36
N THR A 125 -0.86 -6.17 -26.65
CA THR A 125 0.33 -7.00 -26.90
C THR A 125 0.38 -8.27 -26.05
N TYR A 126 -0.54 -8.42 -25.09
CA TYR A 126 -0.59 -9.51 -24.10
C TYR A 126 0.71 -9.65 -23.27
N THR A 127 1.46 -8.57 -23.12
CA THR A 127 2.76 -8.56 -22.42
C THR A 127 2.82 -7.50 -21.32
N LYS A 128 3.77 -7.65 -20.39
CA LYS A 128 4.04 -6.61 -19.38
C LYS A 128 4.94 -5.54 -19.95
N LYS A 129 4.43 -4.32 -20.01
CA LYS A 129 5.17 -3.14 -20.43
C LYS A 129 5.53 -2.28 -19.22
N LYS A 130 6.75 -1.74 -19.21
CA LYS A 130 7.15 -0.74 -18.23
C LYS A 130 6.55 0.62 -18.61
N SER A 131 5.91 1.26 -17.64
CA SER A 131 5.40 2.61 -17.73
C SER A 131 6.52 3.61 -17.49
N ASP A 132 6.69 4.48 -18.47
CA ASP A 132 7.61 5.63 -18.43
C ASP A 132 6.97 6.88 -17.81
N ALA A 133 5.75 6.74 -17.26
CA ALA A 133 5.06 7.82 -16.57
C ALA A 133 5.95 8.44 -15.49
N ALA A 134 6.04 9.76 -15.52
CA ALA A 134 6.76 10.54 -14.53
C ALA A 134 5.93 10.61 -13.25
N ILE A 135 6.60 10.53 -12.10
CA ILE A 135 6.01 10.77 -10.78
C ILE A 135 6.92 11.71 -10.00
N ARG A 136 6.33 12.67 -9.31
CA ARG A 136 7.04 13.56 -8.38
C ARG A 136 6.86 13.04 -6.97
N PHE A 137 7.92 13.03 -6.18
CA PHE A 137 7.86 12.65 -4.77
C PHE A 137 8.71 13.65 -3.97
N PRO A 138 8.24 14.07 -2.78
CA PRO A 138 8.96 15.07 -2.00
C PRO A 138 10.14 14.44 -1.25
N ALA A 139 11.08 15.27 -0.81
CA ALA A 139 12.13 14.84 0.11
C ALA A 139 11.59 14.60 1.53
N VAL A 140 10.51 15.30 1.89
CA VAL A 140 9.80 15.18 3.17
C VAL A 140 8.32 14.97 2.86
N LEU A 141 7.73 13.89 3.36
CA LEU A 141 6.36 13.50 3.12
C LEU A 141 5.58 13.55 4.44
N ASP A 142 4.53 14.36 4.48
CA ASP A 142 3.62 14.42 5.63
C ASP A 142 2.45 13.45 5.45
N MET A 143 2.39 12.42 6.29
CA MET A 143 1.34 11.40 6.24
C MET A 143 0.20 11.66 7.24
N ARG A 144 0.23 12.74 8.02
CA ARG A 144 -0.79 13.02 9.05
C ARG A 144 -2.20 13.13 8.48
N HIS A 145 -2.33 13.64 7.25
CA HIS A 145 -3.62 13.79 6.58
C HIS A 145 -4.15 12.49 5.95
N PHE A 146 -3.33 11.44 5.87
CA PHE A 146 -3.68 10.16 5.25
C PHE A 146 -3.96 9.05 6.27
N SER A 147 -3.54 9.23 7.52
CA SER A 147 -3.83 8.30 8.60
C SER A 147 -5.13 8.67 9.30
N VAL A 148 -5.97 7.67 9.59
CA VAL A 148 -7.15 7.87 10.44
C VAL A 148 -6.71 7.70 11.89
N ASP A 149 -7.00 8.70 12.72
CA ASP A 149 -6.79 8.60 14.17
C ASP A 149 -7.95 7.79 14.75
N ASP A 150 -7.75 6.49 14.94
CA ASP A 150 -8.64 5.69 15.78
C ASP A 150 -8.39 6.17 17.21
N GLY A 151 -9.26 7.03 17.73
CA GLY A 151 -9.17 7.71 19.03
C GLY A 151 -9.07 6.84 20.30
N ASP A 152 -8.59 5.60 20.17
CA ASP A 152 -8.04 4.80 21.23
C ASP A 152 -6.68 5.40 21.62
N GLY A 153 -6.66 6.18 22.70
CA GLY A 153 -5.52 6.93 23.24
C GLY A 153 -4.33 6.10 23.73
N THR A 154 -4.07 4.95 23.09
CA THR A 154 -2.94 4.06 23.30
C THR A 154 -1.88 4.17 22.21
N SER A 155 -2.16 4.90 21.12
CA SER A 155 -1.23 5.12 20.02
C SER A 155 -0.37 6.35 20.28
N ASP A 156 0.92 6.17 20.57
CA ASP A 156 1.95 7.23 20.53
C ASP A 156 2.16 7.80 19.09
N ASN A 157 1.30 7.42 18.14
CA ASN A 157 1.35 7.72 16.71
C ASN A 157 1.08 9.19 16.35
N GLY A 158 0.68 10.03 17.30
CA GLY A 158 0.24 11.40 17.03
C GLY A 158 1.38 12.42 16.86
N LYS A 159 2.65 12.07 17.14
CA LYS A 159 3.68 13.11 17.32
C LYS A 159 4.63 13.38 16.16
N ASP A 160 4.78 12.48 15.19
CA ASP A 160 5.45 12.81 13.92
C ASP A 160 5.20 11.73 12.86
N LEU A 161 4.14 11.88 12.05
CA LEU A 161 3.95 11.10 10.81
C LEU A 161 4.59 11.78 9.60
N VAL A 162 5.70 12.49 9.85
CA VAL A 162 6.50 13.16 8.83
C VAL A 162 7.68 12.26 8.48
N TYR A 163 7.76 11.85 7.23
CA TYR A 163 8.75 10.91 6.73
C TYR A 163 9.77 11.63 5.87
N GLU A 164 11.04 11.26 6.01
CA GLU A 164 12.08 11.73 5.11
C GLU A 164 12.50 10.66 4.11
N LEU A 165 12.63 11.06 2.84
CA LEU A 165 13.07 10.18 1.77
C LEU A 165 14.49 9.69 2.04
N THR A 166 14.62 8.38 2.26
CA THR A 166 15.91 7.76 2.58
C THR A 166 16.49 6.98 1.41
N ALA A 167 15.66 6.33 0.58
CA ALA A 167 16.16 5.55 -0.53
C ALA A 167 15.21 5.55 -1.73
N VAL A 168 15.79 5.46 -2.93
CA VAL A 168 15.07 5.25 -4.19
C VAL A 168 15.70 4.06 -4.91
N LEU A 169 14.89 3.04 -5.18
CA LEU A 169 15.30 1.88 -5.97
C LEU A 169 14.84 2.06 -7.42
N ILE A 170 15.80 2.08 -8.34
CA ILE A 170 15.60 2.32 -9.76
C ILE A 170 15.83 1.03 -10.53
N HIS A 171 14.88 0.68 -11.39
CA HIS A 171 15.05 -0.35 -12.39
C HIS A 171 15.37 0.28 -13.75
N GLN A 172 16.55 0.00 -14.30
CA GLN A 172 16.98 0.40 -15.64
C GLN A 172 16.79 -0.76 -16.61
N GLY A 173 16.03 -0.53 -17.68
CA GLY A 173 15.60 -1.56 -18.63
C GLY A 173 14.10 -1.45 -18.92
N ALA A 174 13.71 -1.94 -20.11
CA ALA A 174 12.34 -1.88 -20.61
C ALA A 174 11.46 -3.05 -20.15
N TYR A 175 12.07 -4.16 -19.72
CA TYR A 175 11.38 -5.42 -19.44
C TYR A 175 11.27 -5.72 -17.95
N ALA A 176 10.25 -6.46 -17.55
CA ALA A 176 10.01 -6.81 -16.15
C ALA A 176 10.95 -7.90 -15.61
N HIS A 177 11.48 -8.74 -16.50
CA HIS A 177 12.20 -9.96 -16.13
C HIS A 177 13.72 -9.79 -16.09
N TYR A 178 14.25 -8.72 -16.68
CA TYR A 178 15.67 -8.44 -16.72
C TYR A 178 15.92 -6.93 -16.86
N GLY A 179 17.02 -6.50 -16.27
CA GLY A 179 17.47 -5.12 -16.23
C GLY A 179 18.50 -4.93 -15.14
N HIS A 180 18.86 -3.68 -14.89
CA HIS A 180 19.85 -3.31 -13.89
C HIS A 180 19.18 -2.52 -12.76
N TYR A 181 19.43 -2.91 -11.52
CA TYR A 181 18.87 -2.24 -10.34
C TYR A 181 19.92 -1.34 -9.70
N ILE A 182 19.56 -0.08 -9.49
CA ILE A 182 20.40 0.93 -8.84
C ILE A 182 19.64 1.44 -7.62
N ALA A 183 20.30 1.48 -6.46
CA ALA A 183 19.74 2.10 -5.26
C ALA A 183 20.49 3.39 -4.95
N HIS A 184 19.76 4.51 -4.92
CA HIS A 184 20.26 5.74 -4.32
C HIS A 184 19.82 5.79 -2.87
N VAL A 185 20.77 5.82 -1.94
CA VAL A 185 20.51 5.81 -0.51
C VAL A 185 21.14 7.05 0.10
N ARG A 186 20.32 7.83 0.81
CA ARG A 186 20.77 8.97 1.59
C ARG A 186 21.51 8.44 2.81
N ARG A 187 22.74 8.90 3.01
CA ARG A 187 23.54 8.57 4.18
C ARG A 187 22.93 9.30 5.38
N SER A 188 22.58 8.57 6.44
CA SER A 188 22.19 9.17 7.71
C SER A 188 23.41 9.91 8.28
N THR A 189 23.32 11.23 8.42
CA THR A 189 24.26 12.06 9.20
C THR A 189 23.93 12.02 10.67
#